data_AF-A0A2V9WY20-F1
#
_entry.id   AF-A0A2V9WY20-F1
#
_cell.length_a   1.000
_cell.length_b   1.000
_cell.length_c   1.000
_cell.angle_alpha   90.00
_cell.angle_beta   90.00
_cell.angle_gamma   90.00
#
_symmetry.space_group_name_H-M   'P 1'
#
loop_
_entity.id
_entity.type
_entity.pdbx_description
1 polymer ?
#
loop_
_entity_poly.entity_id
_entity_poly.type
_entity_poly.pdbx_seq_one_letter_code
_entity_poly.pdbx_strand_id
1 'polypeptide(L)'
;MSKLAIPEQIVEKARPAVQAWLRLRPDSSEPSGITLLKNTLRSTVCRIEGVGPRGSSIVAKWCPRADGQLEAFIYDEVLSRLSMESVRCYGFIEEGSGEYGWLFLEDGGIKRVAE
;
A
#
# COMPACT_ATOMS: atom_id res chain seq x y z
N MET A 1 -28.20 -6.22 2.30
CA MET A 1 -27.04 -5.74 1.50
C MET A 1 -25.93 -6.76 1.70
N SER A 2 -25.71 -7.64 0.72
CA SER A 2 -24.70 -8.69 0.81
C SER A 2 -23.31 -8.07 0.83
N LYS A 3 -22.58 -8.29 1.93
CA LYS A 3 -21.13 -8.07 2.01
C LYS A 3 -20.52 -8.86 0.85
N LEU A 4 -20.04 -8.17 -0.19
CA LEU A 4 -19.28 -8.83 -1.25
C LEU A 4 -18.08 -9.49 -0.58
N ALA A 5 -18.12 -10.82 -0.47
CA ALA A 5 -17.01 -11.57 0.04
C ALA A 5 -15.81 -11.31 -0.88
N ILE A 6 -14.73 -10.77 -0.31
CA ILE A 6 -13.49 -10.53 -1.03
C ILE A 6 -12.99 -11.91 -1.50
N PRO A 7 -12.65 -12.10 -2.79
CA PRO A 7 -12.15 -13.38 -3.26
C PRO A 7 -10.95 -13.84 -2.43
N GLU A 8 -11.00 -15.06 -1.90
CA GLU A 8 -10.04 -15.60 -0.93
C GLU A 8 -8.57 -15.49 -1.40
N GLN A 9 -8.33 -15.67 -2.69
CA GLN A 9 -7.01 -15.53 -3.32
C GLN A 9 -6.46 -14.09 -3.26
N ILE A 10 -7.34 -13.07 -3.33
CA ILE A 10 -6.94 -11.66 -3.21
C ILE A 10 -6.59 -11.35 -1.77
N VAL A 11 -7.40 -11.86 -0.83
CA VAL A 11 -7.14 -11.71 0.61
C VAL A 11 -5.80 -12.32 0.98
N GLU A 12 -5.50 -13.54 0.50
CA GLU A 12 -4.26 -14.21 0.84
C GLU A 12 -3.02 -13.46 0.33
N LYS A 13 -3.07 -12.94 -0.89
CA LYS A 13 -1.97 -12.14 -1.46
C LYS A 13 -1.77 -10.80 -0.77
N ALA A 14 -2.83 -10.22 -0.22
CA ALA A 14 -2.78 -8.91 0.43
C ALA A 14 -2.61 -8.98 1.96
N ARG A 15 -2.78 -10.16 2.57
CA ARG A 15 -2.58 -10.38 4.01
C ARG A 15 -1.20 -9.87 4.49
N PRO A 16 -0.08 -10.12 3.77
CA PRO A 16 1.22 -9.57 4.18
C PRO A 16 1.23 -8.03 4.19
N ALA A 17 0.56 -7.38 3.23
CA ALA A 17 0.45 -5.92 3.20
C ALA A 17 -0.31 -5.37 4.41
N VAL A 18 -1.41 -6.02 4.81
CA VAL A 18 -2.19 -5.62 6.00
C VAL A 18 -1.36 -5.78 7.27
N GLN A 19 -0.61 -6.88 7.41
CA GLN A 19 0.26 -7.09 8.57
C GLN A 19 1.40 -6.07 8.64
N ALA A 20 2.05 -5.78 7.51
CA ALA A 20 3.06 -4.74 7.41
C ALA A 20 2.48 -3.34 7.72
N TRP A 21 1.25 -3.05 7.29
CA TRP A 21 0.57 -1.81 7.65
C TRP A 21 0.33 -1.70 9.15
N LEU A 22 -0.17 -2.75 9.79
CA LEU A 22 -0.40 -2.76 11.24
C LEU A 22 0.90 -2.60 12.05
N ARG A 23 2.03 -3.09 11.54
CA ARG A 23 3.35 -2.80 12.13
C ARG A 23 3.72 -1.32 12.01
N LEU A 24 3.36 -0.67 10.90
CA LEU A 24 3.64 0.75 10.67
C LEU A 24 2.65 1.68 11.40
N ARG A 25 1.40 1.25 11.56
CA ARG A 25 0.28 1.96 12.18
C ARG A 25 -0.54 0.99 13.05
N PRO A 26 -0.10 0.73 14.29
CA PRO A 26 -0.75 -0.23 15.19
C PRO A 26 -2.20 0.11 15.53
N ASP A 27 -2.55 1.40 15.55
CA ASP A 27 -3.90 1.88 15.88
C ASP A 27 -4.87 1.88 14.68
N SER A 28 -4.46 1.29 13.55
CA SER A 28 -5.31 1.23 12.36
C SER A 28 -6.50 0.28 12.56
N SER A 29 -7.65 0.67 12.02
CA SER A 29 -8.84 -0.17 11.92
C SER A 29 -8.61 -1.42 11.06
N GLU A 30 -9.52 -2.40 11.18
CA GLU A 30 -9.60 -3.52 10.24
C GLU A 30 -9.99 -3.05 8.83
N PRO A 31 -9.44 -3.70 7.78
CA PRO A 31 -9.78 -3.34 6.40
C PRO A 31 -11.24 -3.68 6.06
N SER A 32 -11.94 -2.73 5.45
CA SER A 32 -13.31 -2.94 4.94
C SER A 32 -13.35 -3.64 3.58
N GLY A 33 -12.23 -3.61 2.85
CA GLY A 33 -12.10 -4.13 1.50
C GLY A 33 -10.66 -4.14 1.03
N ILE A 34 -10.35 -5.03 0.10
CA ILE A 34 -9.03 -5.11 -0.54
C ILE A 34 -9.22 -5.31 -2.04
N THR A 35 -8.57 -4.47 -2.84
CA THR A 35 -8.56 -4.58 -4.29
C THR A 35 -7.13 -4.77 -4.80
N LEU A 36 -6.87 -5.84 -5.55
CA LEU A 36 -5.60 -6.04 -6.25
C LEU A 36 -5.56 -5.14 -7.50
N LEU A 37 -4.59 -4.22 -7.56
CA LEU A 37 -4.40 -3.29 -8.67
C LEU A 37 -3.36 -3.78 -9.67
N LYS A 38 -2.29 -4.45 -9.17
CA LYS A 38 -1.22 -5.04 -9.97
C LYS A 38 -0.65 -6.28 -9.26
N ASN A 39 -0.28 -7.30 -10.02
CA ASN A 39 0.42 -8.47 -9.48
C ASN A 39 1.37 -9.07 -10.53
N THR A 40 2.65 -8.81 -10.36
CA THR A 40 3.74 -9.39 -11.17
C THR A 40 4.76 -10.07 -10.25
N LEU A 41 5.71 -10.79 -10.84
CA LEU A 41 6.78 -11.46 -10.09
C LEU A 41 7.67 -10.50 -9.27
N ARG A 42 7.78 -9.23 -9.68
CA ARG A 42 8.62 -8.23 -9.00
C ARG A 42 7.84 -7.12 -8.30
N SER A 43 6.53 -7.07 -8.45
CA SER A 43 5.73 -6.02 -7.82
C SER A 43 4.27 -6.39 -7.66
N THR A 44 3.75 -6.19 -6.46
CA THR A 44 2.32 -6.31 -6.15
C THR A 44 1.82 -4.97 -5.67
N VAL A 45 0.67 -4.52 -6.15
CA VAL A 45 0.02 -3.29 -5.69
C VAL A 45 -1.41 -3.62 -5.34
N CYS A 46 -1.80 -3.31 -4.10
CA CYS A 46 -3.18 -3.44 -3.64
C CYS A 46 -3.67 -2.13 -3.03
N ARG A 47 -4.96 -1.89 -3.17
CA ARG A 47 -5.71 -0.92 -2.38
C ARG A 47 -6.24 -1.62 -1.14
N ILE A 48 -6.08 -1.01 0.01
CA ILE A 48 -6.65 -1.46 1.28
C ILE A 48 -7.58 -0.36 1.78
N GLU A 49 -8.86 -0.70 1.93
CA GLU A 49 -9.92 0.25 2.24
C GLU A 49 -10.14 0.34 3.76
N GLY A 50 -10.39 1.54 4.28
CA GLY A 50 -10.80 1.74 5.67
C GLY A 50 -9.67 1.79 6.70
N VAL A 51 -8.41 1.58 6.29
CA VAL A 51 -7.25 1.49 7.20
C VAL A 51 -6.42 2.77 7.27
N GLY A 52 -6.66 3.71 6.36
CA GLY A 52 -5.97 4.99 6.32
C GLY A 52 -6.52 6.01 7.32
N PRO A 53 -5.88 7.17 7.44
CA PRO A 53 -6.36 8.26 8.30
C PRO A 53 -7.84 8.57 8.07
N ARG A 54 -8.62 8.62 9.16
CA ARG A 54 -10.08 8.86 9.14
C ARG A 54 -10.86 7.80 8.32
N GLY A 55 -10.33 6.59 8.19
CA GLY A 55 -10.96 5.51 7.44
C GLY A 55 -10.78 5.63 5.92
N SER A 56 -9.81 6.42 5.45
CA SER A 56 -9.49 6.50 4.02
C SER A 56 -8.88 5.20 3.48
N SER A 57 -8.86 5.07 2.16
CA SER A 57 -8.13 3.99 1.49
C SER A 57 -6.63 4.33 1.39
N ILE A 58 -5.80 3.30 1.42
CA ILE A 58 -4.37 3.39 1.13
C ILE A 58 -4.01 2.48 -0.05
N VAL A 59 -2.86 2.76 -0.67
CA VAL A 59 -2.22 1.87 -1.63
C VAL A 59 -0.99 1.27 -0.97
N ALA A 60 -0.89 -0.06 -0.98
CA ALA A 60 0.28 -0.81 -0.56
C ALA A 60 0.98 -1.39 -1.80
N LYS A 61 2.28 -1.15 -1.90
CA LYS A 61 3.13 -1.63 -3.00
C LYS A 61 4.25 -2.49 -2.44
N TRP A 62 4.27 -3.75 -2.83
CA TRP A 62 5.41 -4.63 -2.65
C TRP A 62 6.38 -4.44 -3.80
N CYS A 63 7.65 -4.18 -3.48
CA CYS A 63 8.70 -3.92 -4.46
C CYS A 63 10.09 -4.23 -3.88
N PRO A 64 11.14 -4.30 -4.72
CA PRO A 64 12.50 -4.38 -4.25
C PRO A 64 12.85 -3.24 -3.29
N ARG A 65 13.67 -3.54 -2.28
CA ARG A 65 14.07 -2.60 -1.23
C ARG A 65 14.61 -1.29 -1.78
N ALA A 66 15.53 -1.36 -2.73
CA ALA A 66 16.16 -0.18 -3.32
C ALA A 66 15.12 0.75 -3.97
N ASP A 67 14.18 0.19 -4.72
CA ASP A 67 13.11 0.94 -5.38
C ASP A 67 12.17 1.57 -4.35
N GLY A 68 11.74 0.81 -3.34
CA GLY A 68 10.84 1.29 -2.29
C GLY A 68 11.46 2.39 -1.42
N GLN A 69 12.74 2.26 -1.07
CA GLN A 69 13.48 3.28 -0.31
C GLN A 69 13.69 4.55 -1.10
N LEU A 70 14.05 4.44 -2.39
CA LEU A 70 14.19 5.59 -3.27
C LEU A 70 12.86 6.33 -3.42
N GLU A 71 11.76 5.60 -3.63
CA GLU A 71 10.43 6.20 -3.78
C GLU A 71 9.97 6.88 -2.48
N ALA A 72 10.15 6.23 -1.32
CA ALA A 72 9.84 6.85 -0.02
C ALA A 72 10.64 8.14 0.20
N PHE A 73 11.95 8.13 -0.11
CA PHE A 73 12.79 9.32 -0.04
C PHE A 73 12.30 10.44 -0.96
N ILE A 74 11.86 10.13 -2.19
CA ILE A 74 11.31 11.13 -3.10
C ILE A 74 10.07 11.80 -2.49
N TYR A 75 9.13 11.02 -1.95
CA TYR A 75 7.94 11.60 -1.32
C TYR A 75 8.29 12.43 -0.08
N ASP A 76 9.10 11.88 0.83
CA ASP A 76 9.32 12.47 2.16
C ASP A 76 10.32 13.62 2.14
N GLU A 77 11.37 13.57 1.31
CA GLU A 77 12.46 14.54 1.32
C GLU A 77 12.48 15.49 0.12
N VAL A 78 11.96 15.06 -1.03
CA VAL A 78 11.98 15.87 -2.26
C VAL A 78 10.65 16.58 -2.46
N LEU A 79 9.54 15.83 -2.62
CA LEU A 79 8.24 16.41 -2.95
C LEU A 79 7.68 17.27 -1.81
N SER A 80 7.94 16.89 -0.56
CA SER A 80 7.56 17.67 0.63
C SER A 80 8.11 19.10 0.63
N ARG A 81 9.26 19.33 -0.04
CA ARG A 81 9.92 20.65 -0.12
C ARG A 81 9.53 21.45 -1.35
N LEU A 82 9.02 20.79 -2.39
CA LEU A 82 8.69 21.43 -3.67
C LEU A 82 7.29 22.04 -3.72
N SER A 83 6.51 21.95 -2.62
CA SER A 83 5.12 22.44 -2.54
C SER A 83 4.23 21.92 -3.69
N MET A 84 4.55 20.73 -4.20
CA MET A 84 3.79 20.08 -5.27
C MET A 84 2.64 19.28 -4.69
N GLU A 85 1.53 19.19 -5.43
CA GLU A 85 0.47 18.25 -5.09
C GLU A 85 0.98 16.82 -5.27
N SER A 86 1.16 16.10 -4.16
CA SER A 86 1.54 14.69 -4.14
C SER A 86 0.70 13.94 -3.12
N VAL A 87 0.44 12.66 -3.39
CA VAL A 87 -0.13 11.77 -2.37
C VAL A 87 0.82 11.66 -1.18
N ARG A 88 0.26 11.49 0.02
CA ARG A 88 1.06 11.26 1.22
C ARG A 88 1.77 9.90 1.17
N CYS A 89 3.07 9.89 1.47
CA CYS A 89 3.79 8.67 1.83
C CYS A 89 3.59 8.40 3.33
N TYR A 90 3.24 7.16 3.68
CA TYR A 90 3.11 6.75 5.08
C TYR A 90 4.36 6.04 5.60
N GLY A 91 5.21 5.55 4.69
CA GLY A 91 6.49 4.92 4.98
C GLY A 91 6.71 3.62 4.21
N PHE A 92 7.93 3.10 4.33
CA PHE A 92 8.37 1.82 3.78
C PHE A 92 8.76 0.86 4.91
N ILE A 93 8.31 -0.39 4.84
CA ILE A 93 8.69 -1.46 5.77
C ILE A 93 9.29 -2.64 5.02
N GLU A 94 10.47 -3.06 5.43
CA GLU A 94 11.16 -4.24 4.92
C GLU A 94 10.50 -5.54 5.38
N GLU A 95 10.54 -6.55 4.51
CA GLU A 95 9.98 -7.88 4.75
C GLU A 95 11.05 -8.97 4.61
N GLY A 96 10.93 -10.04 5.42
CA GLY A 96 11.76 -11.23 5.30
C GLY A 96 13.26 -10.95 5.33
N SER A 97 13.98 -11.36 4.27
CA SER A 97 15.42 -11.15 4.09
C SER A 97 15.84 -9.68 3.91
N GLY A 98 14.88 -8.76 3.77
CA GLY A 98 15.13 -7.33 3.55
C GLY A 98 15.41 -6.96 2.08
N GLU A 99 15.32 -7.91 1.15
CA GLU A 99 15.44 -7.66 -0.30
C GLU A 99 14.21 -6.98 -0.90
N TYR A 100 13.06 -7.15 -0.26
CA TYR A 100 11.78 -6.55 -0.63
C TYR A 100 11.12 -5.90 0.58
N GLY A 101 10.12 -5.07 0.33
CA GLY A 101 9.30 -4.51 1.38
C GLY A 101 8.01 -3.91 0.83
N TRP A 102 7.22 -3.34 1.74
CA TRP A 102 5.98 -2.66 1.45
C TRP A 102 6.13 -1.16 1.61
N LEU A 103 5.86 -0.42 0.52
CA LEU A 103 5.63 1.02 0.54
C LEU A 103 4.14 1.29 0.70
N PHE A 104 3.78 2.21 1.58
CA PHE A 104 2.38 2.61 1.81
C PHE A 104 2.17 4.07 1.43
N LEU A 105 1.19 4.32 0.57
CA LEU A 105 0.83 5.63 0.07
C LEU A 105 -0.65 5.92 0.29
N GLU A 106 -1.01 7.19 0.35
CA GLU A 106 -2.40 7.62 0.20
C GLU A 106 -2.94 7.19 -1.17
N ASP A 107 -4.20 6.74 -1.19
CA ASP A 107 -4.86 6.39 -2.43
C ASP A 107 -5.26 7.65 -3.20
N GLY A 108 -4.46 8.03 -4.20
CA GLY A 108 -4.77 9.11 -5.14
C GLY A 108 -5.88 8.77 -6.14
N GLY A 109 -6.62 7.69 -5.96
CA GLY A 109 -7.71 7.26 -6.86
C GLY A 109 -7.23 6.45 -8.06
N ILE A 110 -6.09 5.77 -7.94
CA ILE A 110 -5.51 4.96 -9.03
C ILE A 110 -6.51 3.91 -9.49
N LYS A 111 -6.92 3.95 -10.76
CA LYS A 111 -7.75 2.90 -11.37
C LYS A 111 -6.88 1.81 -11.95
N ARG A 112 -7.39 0.57 -11.96
CA ARG A 112 -6.73 -0.58 -12.59
C ARG A 112 -6.43 -0.23 -14.05
N VAL A 113 -5.19 -0.38 -14.49
CA VAL A 113 -4.84 -0.28 -15.91
C VAL A 113 -5.46 -1.52 -16.57
N ALA A 114 -6.36 -1.33 -17.53
CA ALA A 114 -6.91 -2.43 -18.31
C ALA A 114 -5.75 -3.14 -19.03
N GLU A 115 -5.74 -4.47 -18.97
CA GLU A 115 -4.84 -5.31 -19.77
C GLU A 115 -5.17 -5.21 -21.26
#